data_AF-A0A4R8TQV9-F1
#
_entry.id   AF-A0A4R8TQV9-F1
#
_cell.length_a   1.000
_cell.length_b   1.000
_cell.length_c   1.000
_cell.angle_alpha   90.00
_cell.angle_beta   90.00
_cell.angle_gamma   90.00
#
_symmetry.space_group_name_H-M   'P 1'
#
loop_
_entity.id
_entity.type
_entity.pdbx_description
1 polymer ?
#
loop_
_entity_poly.entity_id
_entity_poly.type
_entity_poly.pdbx_seq_one_letter_code
_entity_poly.pdbx_strand_id
1 'polypeptide(L)'
;MSTKLVLCILPLLFSAGWTSPARVEYPGFQPPEGFRPGSGFRPSKSTPPNPQATPTIPPVEPVQPAASGTPRDGGYTPGNSTGGGGGGGGKPTLPSGFRKIVFQDDFSTQKAGALPDASKWTFDVGTSYPGGAANWGTQEIQTYTKDTKNIAITSDGSLAITPIRNGESWTSSRIETNAAQDFTCPPNGKMRMEASIMVPNSDPATQMGIWPAFWSMGSSFRTNVTSWPGVGEIDMLEVSNGVGTVFQTAHCGVIDGGPCNEKTGLSSSAEFPRGQFVKVACEVDRAAGGGDFNKEKLVWYVNDRPTKTITGQEIGDAAFWNNLARTPKMMLLNVAVGGEFPDAKAGSKTPTAATVGGEQSRMEVKYVAVYST
;
A
#
# COMPACT_ATOMS: atom_id res chain seq x y z
N MET A 1 8.27 45.14 -49.34
CA MET A 1 7.30 44.02 -49.40
C MET A 1 6.66 43.89 -48.03
N SER A 2 5.34 44.01 -47.99
CA SER A 2 4.50 44.12 -46.80
C SER A 2 3.92 42.77 -46.39
N THR A 3 3.35 42.72 -45.18
CA THR A 3 2.43 41.73 -44.58
C THR A 3 3.03 40.46 -43.96
N LYS A 4 2.58 39.94 -42.81
CA LYS A 4 1.63 40.41 -41.78
C LYS A 4 1.83 39.56 -40.52
N LEU A 5 1.71 40.22 -39.37
CA LEU A 5 1.50 39.67 -38.03
C LEU A 5 0.09 39.03 -37.95
N VAL A 6 -0.05 37.87 -37.30
CA VAL A 6 -1.37 37.39 -36.82
C VAL A 6 -1.25 37.02 -35.35
N LEU A 7 -1.87 37.87 -34.55
CA LEU A 7 -2.23 37.71 -33.15
C LEU A 7 -3.63 37.08 -33.12
N CYS A 8 -3.85 36.01 -32.35
CA CYS A 8 -5.21 35.55 -32.05
C CYS A 8 -5.42 35.49 -30.54
N ILE A 9 -6.42 36.26 -30.12
CA ILE A 9 -6.93 36.46 -28.77
C ILE A 9 -8.04 35.43 -28.50
N LEU A 10 -8.15 35.02 -27.24
CA LEU A 10 -9.22 34.22 -26.61
C LEU A 10 -10.66 34.65 -27.00
N PRO A 11 -11.67 33.77 -26.76
CA PRO A 11 -12.51 34.05 -25.59
C PRO A 11 -12.91 32.81 -24.76
N LEU A 12 -13.19 33.09 -23.48
CA LEU A 12 -13.92 32.25 -22.54
C LEU A 12 -15.35 31.95 -23.02
N LEU A 13 -15.87 30.78 -22.63
CA LEU A 13 -17.18 30.50 -21.99
C LEU A 13 -17.63 29.07 -22.35
N PHE A 14 -17.86 28.22 -21.35
CA PHE A 14 -19.19 27.74 -20.95
C PHE A 14 -19.08 26.71 -19.82
N SER A 15 -19.72 27.04 -18.71
CA SER A 15 -20.12 26.13 -17.64
C SER A 15 -21.32 25.31 -18.11
N ALA A 16 -21.27 23.99 -17.97
CA ALA A 16 -22.45 23.14 -18.04
C ALA A 16 -22.29 21.97 -17.06
N GLY A 17 -23.17 21.95 -16.06
CA GLY A 17 -23.24 20.92 -15.04
C GLY A 17 -23.61 19.56 -15.60
N TRP A 18 -23.10 18.52 -14.96
CA TRP A 18 -23.50 17.15 -15.23
C TRP A 18 -24.86 16.88 -14.57
N THR A 19 -25.85 16.62 -15.39
CA THR A 19 -27.08 15.93 -15.00
C THR A 19 -26.82 14.42 -14.99
N SER A 20 -27.28 13.74 -13.95
CA SER A 20 -27.19 12.28 -13.80
C SER A 20 -27.84 11.55 -14.99
N PRO A 21 -27.24 10.47 -15.52
CA PRO A 21 -27.94 9.63 -16.47
C PRO A 21 -29.06 8.84 -15.78
N ALA A 22 -30.16 8.71 -16.53
CA ALA A 22 -31.39 8.07 -16.16
C ALA A 22 -31.24 6.57 -15.84
N ARG A 23 -32.12 6.12 -14.95
CA ARG A 23 -32.31 4.73 -14.52
C ARG A 23 -32.75 3.88 -15.73
N VAL A 24 -31.96 2.87 -16.09
CA VAL A 24 -32.37 1.83 -17.04
C VAL A 24 -33.24 0.82 -16.28
N GLU A 25 -34.51 0.71 -16.66
CA GLU A 25 -35.42 -0.32 -16.18
C GLU A 25 -35.26 -1.61 -16.99
N TYR A 26 -35.05 -2.74 -16.31
CA TYR A 26 -35.20 -4.08 -16.88
C TYR A 26 -36.60 -4.62 -16.53
N PRO A 27 -37.37 -5.17 -17.49
CA PRO A 27 -38.66 -5.78 -17.19
C PRO A 27 -38.46 -7.22 -16.70
N GLY A 28 -39.02 -7.56 -15.53
CA GLY A 28 -39.19 -8.95 -15.13
C GLY A 28 -38.85 -9.28 -13.67
N PHE A 29 -39.44 -8.60 -12.70
CA PHE A 29 -39.59 -9.15 -11.35
C PHE A 29 -40.79 -8.51 -10.64
N GLN A 30 -41.79 -9.32 -10.29
CA GLN A 30 -42.94 -8.91 -9.46
C GLN A 30 -42.67 -9.39 -8.02
N PRO A 31 -42.58 -8.49 -7.02
CA PRO A 31 -42.57 -8.89 -5.62
C PRO A 31 -44.00 -9.03 -5.07
N PRO A 32 -44.23 -9.91 -4.07
CA PRO A 32 -45.56 -10.17 -3.53
C PRO A 32 -46.09 -8.98 -2.71
N GLU A 33 -47.42 -8.82 -2.74
CA GLU A 33 -48.17 -7.76 -2.08
C GLU A 33 -48.01 -7.76 -0.56
N GLY A 34 -47.90 -6.55 0.02
CA GLY A 34 -48.24 -6.32 1.42
C GLY A 34 -47.26 -5.47 2.22
N PHE A 35 -47.15 -4.17 1.94
CA PHE A 35 -46.81 -3.21 2.99
C PHE A 35 -47.30 -1.79 2.65
N ARG A 36 -48.16 -1.23 3.49
CA ARG A 36 -48.65 0.16 3.40
C ARG A 36 -47.70 1.08 4.18
N PRO A 37 -47.36 2.29 3.68
CA PRO A 37 -46.59 3.25 4.45
C PRO A 37 -47.51 4.18 5.26
N GLY A 38 -47.22 4.36 6.55
CA GLY A 38 -47.76 5.47 7.32
C GLY A 38 -48.09 5.14 8.78
N SER A 39 -47.22 5.53 9.70
CA SER A 39 -47.61 6.21 10.94
C SER A 39 -46.35 6.56 11.75
N GLY A 40 -46.32 7.80 12.24
CA GLY A 40 -45.16 8.42 12.86
C GLY A 40 -44.77 7.79 14.20
N PHE A 41 -43.48 7.84 14.48
CA PHE A 41 -42.92 7.51 15.78
C PHE A 41 -42.75 8.78 16.62
N ARG A 42 -43.43 8.80 17.78
CA ARG A 42 -43.16 9.72 18.88
C ARG A 42 -41.89 9.27 19.63
N PRO A 43 -41.08 10.19 20.19
CA PRO A 43 -39.93 9.82 21.01
C PRO A 43 -40.38 9.42 22.42
N SER A 44 -39.98 8.23 22.89
CA SER A 44 -40.08 7.84 24.30
C SER A 44 -38.82 8.29 25.05
N LYS A 45 -39.03 8.93 26.19
CA LYS A 45 -38.00 9.27 27.17
C LYS A 45 -37.61 8.01 27.94
N SER A 46 -36.33 7.68 27.99
CA SER A 46 -35.75 6.75 28.96
C SER A 46 -34.83 7.50 29.92
N THR A 47 -35.11 7.33 31.21
CA THR A 47 -34.32 7.79 32.36
C THR A 47 -33.10 6.87 32.58
N PRO A 48 -31.96 7.39 33.08
CA PRO A 48 -30.73 6.62 33.26
C PRO A 48 -30.70 5.87 34.61
N PRO A 49 -30.10 4.66 34.68
CA PRO A 49 -29.73 4.05 35.95
C PRO A 49 -28.34 4.49 36.45
N ASN A 50 -28.25 4.59 37.78
CA ASN A 50 -27.13 5.02 38.62
C ASN A 50 -25.91 4.06 38.56
N PRO A 51 -24.66 4.51 38.86
CA PRO A 51 -23.45 3.72 38.66
C PRO A 51 -23.12 2.84 39.88
N GLN A 52 -22.69 1.60 39.65
CA GLN A 52 -22.12 0.74 40.70
C GLN A 52 -20.84 0.03 40.24
N ALA A 53 -19.85 0.16 41.12
CA ALA A 53 -18.76 -0.75 41.47
C ALA A 53 -17.65 -1.04 40.43
N THR A 54 -16.51 -0.40 40.68
CA THR A 54 -15.15 -0.76 40.26
C THR A 54 -14.73 -2.14 40.78
N PRO A 55 -14.14 -3.02 39.95
CA PRO A 55 -13.47 -4.22 40.44
C PRO A 55 -12.00 -3.95 40.79
N THR A 56 -11.61 -4.39 41.99
CA THR A 56 -10.26 -4.34 42.58
C THR A 56 -9.31 -5.35 41.93
N ILE A 57 -8.10 -4.90 41.61
CA ILE A 57 -6.97 -5.69 41.08
C ILE A 57 -6.23 -6.38 42.25
N PRO A 58 -5.94 -7.70 42.21
CA PRO A 58 -5.10 -8.35 43.22
C PRO A 58 -3.59 -8.06 42.99
N PRO A 59 -2.78 -8.06 44.07
CA PRO A 59 -1.38 -7.62 44.01
C PRO A 59 -0.45 -8.62 43.30
N VAL A 60 0.54 -8.07 42.60
CA VAL A 60 1.62 -8.76 41.90
C VAL A 60 2.73 -9.14 42.89
N GLU A 61 3.14 -10.41 42.93
CA GLU A 61 4.30 -10.88 43.70
C GLU A 61 5.64 -10.47 43.04
N PRO A 62 6.68 -10.15 43.83
CA PRO A 62 7.99 -9.78 43.29
C PRO A 62 8.84 -10.99 42.90
N VAL A 63 9.35 -11.00 41.67
CA VAL A 63 10.33 -11.98 41.18
C VAL A 63 11.75 -11.58 41.62
N GLN A 64 12.46 -12.51 42.27
CA GLN A 64 13.86 -12.37 42.68
C GLN A 64 14.83 -12.52 41.49
N PRO A 65 16.01 -11.86 41.49
CA PRO A 65 17.00 -12.02 40.44
C PRO A 65 17.92 -13.23 40.69
N ALA A 66 18.09 -14.08 39.68
CA ALA A 66 19.11 -15.13 39.68
C ALA A 66 20.30 -14.76 38.79
N ALA A 67 21.46 -15.25 39.23
CA ALA A 67 22.79 -14.72 39.00
C ALA A 67 23.47 -15.11 37.68
N SER A 68 24.54 -14.37 37.42
CA SER A 68 25.57 -14.49 36.39
C SER A 68 26.27 -15.87 36.34
N GLY A 69 26.46 -16.40 35.14
CA GLY A 69 27.39 -17.49 34.81
C GLY A 69 27.91 -17.35 33.38
N THR A 70 29.24 -17.32 33.24
CA THR A 70 30.05 -17.17 32.00
C THR A 70 30.22 -18.50 31.21
N PRO A 71 30.76 -18.47 29.97
CA PRO A 71 30.30 -19.30 28.85
C PRO A 71 31.10 -20.57 28.61
N ARG A 72 30.51 -21.55 27.91
CA ARG A 72 31.22 -22.62 27.20
C ARG A 72 30.59 -22.95 25.84
N ASP A 73 31.46 -23.49 25.02
CA ASP A 73 31.58 -23.52 23.57
C ASP A 73 30.86 -24.72 22.90
N GLY A 74 30.54 -24.57 21.61
CA GLY A 74 30.39 -25.66 20.64
C GLY A 74 29.03 -26.38 20.51
N GLY A 75 28.39 -26.26 19.34
CA GLY A 75 27.40 -27.24 18.87
C GLY A 75 26.30 -26.66 17.96
N TYR A 76 26.53 -26.67 16.65
CA TYR A 76 25.50 -26.36 15.64
C TYR A 76 24.62 -27.58 15.37
N THR A 77 23.32 -27.46 15.63
CA THR A 77 22.26 -28.35 15.14
C THR A 77 21.05 -27.49 14.73
N PRO A 78 20.45 -27.70 13.54
CA PRO A 78 19.35 -26.86 13.07
C PRO A 78 18.03 -27.30 13.73
N GLY A 79 17.58 -26.51 14.71
CA GLY A 79 16.30 -26.68 15.40
C GLY A 79 15.27 -25.66 14.92
N ASN A 80 14.13 -26.18 14.45
CA ASN A 80 12.89 -25.48 14.15
C ASN A 80 12.40 -24.69 15.39
N SER A 81 12.12 -23.39 15.26
CA SER A 81 11.54 -22.60 16.35
C SER A 81 10.33 -21.78 15.90
N THR A 82 9.15 -22.24 16.30
CA THR A 82 7.96 -21.45 16.55
C THR A 82 8.15 -20.65 17.85
N GLY A 83 7.91 -19.34 17.86
CA GLY A 83 7.85 -18.55 19.11
C GLY A 83 7.92 -17.04 18.88
N GLY A 84 6.95 -16.30 19.39
CA GLY A 84 6.73 -14.87 19.12
C GLY A 84 7.67 -13.90 19.84
N GLY A 85 7.65 -12.66 19.34
CA GLY A 85 7.69 -11.42 20.14
C GLY A 85 9.05 -10.95 20.68
N GLY A 86 9.67 -10.01 19.98
CA GLY A 86 10.76 -9.18 20.50
C GLY A 86 11.19 -8.09 19.51
N GLY A 87 10.94 -6.83 19.85
CA GLY A 87 11.33 -5.65 19.07
C GLY A 87 12.84 -5.51 18.90
N GLY A 88 13.24 -5.04 17.73
CA GLY A 88 14.64 -4.89 17.31
C GLY A 88 14.81 -5.19 15.82
N GLY A 89 15.51 -4.31 15.10
CA GLY A 89 15.81 -4.40 13.66
C GLY A 89 16.22 -5.83 13.25
N GLY A 90 15.50 -6.38 12.29
CA GLY A 90 15.66 -7.75 11.85
C GLY A 90 15.98 -7.72 10.37
N LYS A 91 17.23 -8.03 10.04
CA LYS A 91 17.68 -8.10 8.65
C LYS A 91 16.80 -9.07 7.87
N PRO A 92 16.48 -8.78 6.60
CA PRO A 92 15.79 -9.74 5.75
C PRO A 92 16.56 -11.07 5.72
N THR A 93 15.82 -12.17 5.84
CA THR A 93 16.38 -13.53 5.77
C THR A 93 16.01 -14.14 4.43
N LEU A 94 16.90 -14.94 3.86
CA LEU A 94 16.66 -15.55 2.55
C LEU A 94 15.48 -16.55 2.64
N PRO A 95 14.37 -16.32 1.92
CA PRO A 95 13.22 -17.22 1.96
C PRO A 95 13.54 -18.56 1.31
N SER A 96 12.87 -19.62 1.76
CA SER A 96 13.03 -20.95 1.19
C SER A 96 12.78 -20.94 -0.32
N GLY A 97 13.65 -21.60 -1.08
CA GLY A 97 13.57 -21.64 -2.55
C GLY A 97 14.22 -20.47 -3.27
N PHE A 98 14.71 -19.44 -2.58
CA PHE A 98 15.50 -18.35 -3.16
C PHE A 98 17.00 -18.54 -2.88
N ARG A 99 17.87 -17.96 -3.72
CA ARG A 99 19.34 -18.17 -3.63
C ARG A 99 20.13 -16.92 -3.29
N LYS A 100 19.57 -15.73 -3.58
CA LYS A 100 20.25 -14.45 -3.36
C LYS A 100 19.26 -13.33 -3.05
N ILE A 101 19.76 -12.33 -2.34
CA ILE A 101 19.14 -11.02 -2.17
C ILE A 101 19.68 -10.13 -3.29
N VAL A 102 18.80 -9.53 -4.10
CA VAL A 102 19.18 -8.61 -5.19
C VAL A 102 18.99 -7.14 -4.82
N PHE A 103 18.15 -6.87 -3.82
CA PHE A 103 17.99 -5.56 -3.19
C PHE A 103 17.64 -5.76 -1.72
N GLN A 104 18.17 -4.91 -0.83
CA GLN A 104 17.69 -4.82 0.54
C GLN A 104 17.92 -3.43 1.14
N ASP A 105 16.99 -3.02 1.98
CA ASP A 105 17.22 -1.98 2.97
C ASP A 105 16.56 -2.40 4.29
N ASP A 106 17.37 -2.54 5.34
CA ASP A 106 16.90 -2.85 6.70
C ASP A 106 16.87 -1.61 7.59
N PHE A 107 17.20 -0.44 7.03
CA PHE A 107 17.18 0.88 7.66
C PHE A 107 18.01 1.00 8.96
N SER A 108 18.81 -0.01 9.28
CA SER A 108 19.49 -0.13 10.58
C SER A 108 20.82 0.62 10.64
N THR A 109 21.36 1.05 9.50
CA THR A 109 22.69 1.68 9.41
C THR A 109 22.66 3.20 9.55
N GLN A 110 21.52 3.81 9.26
CA GLN A 110 21.31 5.24 9.34
C GLN A 110 20.93 5.63 10.77
N LYS A 111 21.27 6.86 11.17
CA LYS A 111 20.94 7.38 12.51
C LYS A 111 19.44 7.69 12.60
N ALA A 112 18.88 7.57 13.80
CA ALA A 112 17.53 8.04 14.08
C ALA A 112 17.36 9.51 13.66
N GLY A 113 16.23 9.83 13.03
CA GLY A 113 15.93 11.13 12.44
C GLY A 113 16.55 11.38 11.05
N ALA A 114 17.41 10.48 10.55
CA ALA A 114 17.97 10.62 9.21
C ALA A 114 16.98 10.18 8.12
N LEU A 115 17.22 10.64 6.90
CA LEU A 115 16.53 10.14 5.69
C LEU A 115 17.03 8.71 5.33
N PRO A 116 16.25 7.94 4.56
CA PRO A 116 16.70 6.67 3.98
C PRO A 116 17.95 6.85 3.09
N ASP A 117 18.64 5.74 2.81
CA ASP A 117 19.90 5.75 2.05
C ASP A 117 19.67 6.26 0.63
N ALA A 118 20.24 7.43 0.31
CA ALA A 118 20.10 8.08 -0.99
C ALA A 118 20.76 7.30 -2.14
N SER A 119 21.63 6.31 -1.85
CA SER A 119 22.14 5.38 -2.88
C SER A 119 21.10 4.33 -3.29
N LYS A 120 20.07 4.13 -2.46
CA LYS A 120 18.98 3.16 -2.69
C LYS A 120 17.66 3.82 -3.08
N TRP A 121 17.36 5.00 -2.55
CA TRP A 121 16.05 5.64 -2.67
C TRP A 121 16.14 7.04 -3.26
N THR A 122 15.13 7.39 -4.06
CA THR A 122 14.83 8.76 -4.51
C THR A 122 13.44 9.16 -4.02
N PHE A 123 13.21 10.48 -3.95
CA PHE A 123 11.95 11.06 -3.47
C PHE A 123 11.10 11.55 -4.62
N ASP A 124 9.82 11.18 -4.58
CA ASP A 124 8.79 11.77 -5.42
C ASP A 124 8.14 12.91 -4.62
N VAL A 125 8.38 14.15 -5.05
CA VAL A 125 7.95 15.35 -4.31
C VAL A 125 6.87 16.12 -5.06
N GLY A 126 6.03 16.84 -4.31
CA GLY A 126 4.93 17.62 -4.86
C GLY A 126 3.62 16.84 -4.93
N THR A 127 2.80 17.16 -5.92
CA THR A 127 1.46 16.59 -6.15
C THR A 127 1.36 15.79 -7.46
N SER A 128 2.47 15.62 -8.18
CA SER A 128 2.58 14.80 -9.38
C SER A 128 4.04 14.51 -9.71
N TYR A 129 4.29 13.49 -10.52
CA TYR A 129 5.54 13.44 -11.29
C TYR A 129 5.65 14.66 -12.22
N PRO A 130 6.86 15.12 -12.59
CA PRO A 130 7.03 16.12 -13.64
C PRO A 130 6.40 15.64 -14.95
N GLY A 131 5.40 16.36 -15.44
CA GLY A 131 4.62 15.98 -16.63
C GLY A 131 3.66 14.81 -16.44
N GLY A 132 3.49 14.32 -15.19
CA GLY A 132 2.55 13.27 -14.84
C GLY A 132 1.15 13.81 -14.55
N ALA A 133 0.23 12.89 -14.24
CA ALA A 133 -1.13 13.24 -13.84
C ALA A 133 -1.13 14.08 -12.54
N ALA A 134 -2.01 15.08 -12.48
CA ALA A 134 -2.23 15.87 -11.28
C ALA A 134 -2.75 15.00 -10.13
N ASN A 135 -2.46 15.41 -8.88
CA ASN A 135 -2.87 14.68 -7.66
C ASN A 135 -2.50 13.19 -7.74
N TRP A 136 -1.30 12.91 -8.24
CA TRP A 136 -0.77 11.57 -8.48
C TRP A 136 -1.66 10.63 -9.31
N GLY A 137 -2.66 11.15 -10.03
CA GLY A 137 -3.62 10.36 -10.81
C GLY A 137 -4.74 9.69 -9.99
N THR A 138 -4.72 9.87 -8.68
CA THR A 138 -5.61 9.20 -7.70
C THR A 138 -6.45 10.19 -6.91
N GLN A 139 -6.34 11.50 -7.20
CA GLN A 139 -7.05 12.57 -6.50
C GLN A 139 -6.70 12.68 -5.00
N GLU A 140 -5.55 12.14 -4.60
CA GLU A 140 -4.99 12.31 -3.26
C GLU A 140 -4.57 13.77 -3.02
N ILE A 141 -4.63 14.23 -1.76
CA ILE A 141 -4.61 15.68 -1.44
C ILE A 141 -3.33 16.16 -0.74
N GLN A 142 -2.43 15.25 -0.37
CA GLN A 142 -1.18 15.62 0.28
C GLN A 142 -0.14 16.13 -0.72
N THR A 143 0.73 17.02 -0.25
CA THR A 143 2.00 17.31 -0.93
C THR A 143 3.07 16.37 -0.39
N TYR A 144 3.67 15.53 -1.25
CA TYR A 144 4.80 14.71 -0.83
C TYR A 144 6.06 15.57 -0.68
N THR A 145 6.82 15.31 0.39
CA THR A 145 8.04 16.03 0.72
C THR A 145 9.17 15.05 1.07
N LYS A 146 10.38 15.59 1.18
CA LYS A 146 11.56 14.92 1.76
C LYS A 146 11.92 15.49 3.14
N ASP A 147 10.96 16.12 3.83
CA ASP A 147 11.16 16.61 5.20
C ASP A 147 11.23 15.42 6.16
N THR A 148 12.21 15.43 7.06
CA THR A 148 12.37 14.42 8.13
C THR A 148 11.14 14.26 9.03
N LYS A 149 10.25 15.27 9.07
CA LYS A 149 8.95 15.16 9.75
C LYS A 149 8.00 14.20 9.02
N ASN A 150 8.08 14.12 7.70
CA ASN A 150 7.28 13.21 6.88
C ASN A 150 7.94 11.86 6.67
N ILE A 151 9.27 11.78 6.74
CA ILE A 151 10.00 10.53 6.54
C ILE A 151 11.34 10.51 7.28
N ALA A 152 11.54 9.55 8.16
CA ALA A 152 12.80 9.40 8.86
C ALA A 152 13.01 7.99 9.40
N ILE A 153 14.27 7.66 9.69
CA ILE A 153 14.62 6.46 10.45
C ILE A 153 14.23 6.66 11.91
N THR A 154 13.53 5.70 12.49
CA THR A 154 13.11 5.72 13.90
C THR A 154 14.29 5.42 14.83
N SER A 155 14.10 5.62 16.14
CA SER A 155 15.07 5.18 17.15
C SER A 155 15.34 3.69 17.11
N ASP A 156 14.38 2.91 16.61
CA ASP A 156 14.39 1.45 16.64
C ASP A 156 14.94 0.83 15.35
N GLY A 157 15.37 1.68 14.40
CA GLY A 157 15.98 1.27 13.13
C GLY A 157 14.97 0.82 12.07
N SER A 158 13.76 1.37 12.07
CA SER A 158 12.76 1.24 11.00
C SER A 158 12.66 2.55 10.20
N LEU A 159 12.17 2.50 8.97
CA LEU A 159 11.74 3.71 8.25
C LEU A 159 10.31 4.05 8.66
N ALA A 160 10.04 5.30 9.04
CA ALA A 160 8.69 5.81 9.26
C ALA A 160 8.30 6.80 8.15
N ILE A 161 7.13 6.61 7.52
CA ILE A 161 6.48 7.58 6.64
C ILE A 161 5.24 8.11 7.35
N THR A 162 5.23 9.41 7.64
CA THR A 162 4.25 10.05 8.53
C THR A 162 3.49 11.15 7.77
N PRO A 163 2.20 10.97 7.50
CA PRO A 163 1.38 12.05 6.96
C PRO A 163 1.14 13.09 8.06
N ILE A 164 1.27 14.37 7.75
CA ILE A 164 1.10 15.49 8.70
C ILE A 164 -0.04 16.37 8.24
N ARG A 165 -0.96 16.66 9.17
CA ARG A 165 -2.07 17.59 8.96
C ARG A 165 -1.71 18.96 9.50
N ASN A 166 -1.83 19.99 8.66
CA ASN A 166 -1.67 21.40 9.03
C ASN A 166 -2.94 22.15 8.63
N GLY A 167 -3.92 22.21 9.53
CA GLY A 167 -5.26 22.72 9.21
C GLY A 167 -5.96 21.82 8.19
N GLU A 168 -6.25 22.35 7.01
CA GLU A 168 -6.83 21.62 5.87
C GLU A 168 -5.77 21.02 4.94
N SER A 169 -4.52 21.48 5.04
CA SER A 169 -3.42 21.00 4.19
C SER A 169 -2.77 19.75 4.77
N TRP A 170 -2.28 18.90 3.88
CA TRP A 170 -1.57 17.66 4.23
C TRP A 170 -0.20 17.60 3.57
N THR A 171 0.78 17.08 4.31
CA THR A 171 2.04 16.62 3.74
C THR A 171 2.27 15.16 4.06
N SER A 172 3.06 14.47 3.25
CA SER A 172 3.49 13.09 3.51
C SER A 172 4.82 12.84 2.79
N SER A 173 5.24 11.59 2.63
CA SER A 173 6.36 11.24 1.75
C SER A 173 6.05 10.04 0.85
N ARG A 174 6.73 10.03 -0.28
CA ARG A 174 6.73 8.96 -1.28
C ARG A 174 8.18 8.79 -1.74
N ILE A 175 8.64 7.54 -1.71
CA ILE A 175 9.96 7.17 -2.20
C ILE A 175 9.84 6.01 -3.17
N GLU A 176 10.75 5.98 -4.13
CA GLU A 176 10.95 4.86 -5.02
C GLU A 176 12.43 4.44 -5.00
N THR A 177 12.71 3.18 -5.30
CA THR A 177 14.11 2.73 -5.45
C THR A 177 14.77 3.51 -6.58
N ASN A 178 16.06 3.79 -6.48
CA ASN A 178 16.83 4.40 -7.56
C ASN A 178 16.87 3.48 -8.79
N ALA A 179 17.05 4.05 -9.98
CA ALA A 179 17.16 3.28 -11.23
C ALA A 179 18.31 2.24 -11.21
N ALA A 180 19.40 2.52 -10.47
CA ALA A 180 20.50 1.56 -10.28
C ALA A 180 20.12 0.33 -9.45
N GLN A 181 18.98 0.36 -8.76
CA GLN A 181 18.44 -0.72 -7.94
C GLN A 181 17.31 -1.47 -8.66
N ASP A 182 16.96 -1.11 -9.91
CA ASP A 182 15.90 -1.78 -10.64
C ASP A 182 16.23 -3.29 -10.79
N PHE A 183 15.26 -4.14 -10.51
CA PHE A 183 15.42 -5.60 -10.52
C PHE A 183 14.48 -6.25 -11.52
N THR A 184 14.88 -7.40 -12.05
CA THR A 184 14.10 -8.15 -13.04
C THR A 184 14.01 -9.60 -12.62
N CYS A 185 12.82 -10.20 -12.74
CA CYS A 185 12.66 -11.62 -12.50
C CYS A 185 13.43 -12.41 -13.58
N PRO A 186 14.38 -13.30 -13.22
CA PRO A 186 15.16 -14.03 -14.21
C PRO A 186 14.27 -14.94 -15.07
N PRO A 187 14.59 -15.13 -16.37
CA PRO A 187 13.94 -16.15 -17.18
C PRO A 187 14.03 -17.53 -16.51
N ASN A 188 12.92 -18.28 -16.48
CA ASN A 188 12.83 -19.60 -15.85
C ASN A 188 13.20 -19.64 -14.36
N GLY A 189 13.16 -18.49 -13.67
CA GLY A 189 13.41 -18.41 -12.24
C GLY A 189 12.27 -17.71 -11.50
N LYS A 190 12.57 -17.28 -10.27
CA LYS A 190 11.62 -16.56 -9.42
C LYS A 190 12.23 -15.28 -8.90
N MET A 191 11.35 -14.35 -8.57
CA MET A 191 11.65 -13.13 -7.86
C MET A 191 10.61 -12.91 -6.78
N ARG A 192 11.02 -12.49 -5.59
CA ARG A 192 10.10 -12.13 -4.50
C ARG A 192 10.39 -10.72 -4.05
N MET A 193 9.38 -9.87 -4.09
CA MET A 193 9.41 -8.53 -3.54
C MET A 193 8.69 -8.56 -2.20
N GLU A 194 9.34 -8.12 -1.12
CA GLU A 194 8.86 -8.30 0.24
C GLU A 194 9.18 -7.08 1.11
N ALA A 195 8.29 -6.79 2.05
CA ALA A 195 8.55 -5.88 3.15
C ALA A 195 7.94 -6.39 4.46
N SER A 196 8.49 -5.93 5.58
CA SER A 196 7.91 -6.10 6.91
C SER A 196 7.37 -4.75 7.37
N ILE A 197 6.06 -4.58 7.37
CA ILE A 197 5.37 -3.29 7.52
C ILE A 197 4.45 -3.32 8.73
N MET A 198 4.44 -2.23 9.50
CA MET A 198 3.49 -1.97 10.57
C MET A 198 2.69 -0.72 10.24
N VAL A 199 1.36 -0.80 10.42
CA VAL A 199 0.47 0.36 10.44
C VAL A 199 -0.16 0.41 11.85
N PRO A 200 -0.15 1.55 12.56
CA PRO A 200 -0.66 1.66 13.93
C PRO A 200 -2.09 1.17 14.08
N ASN A 201 -2.41 0.57 15.23
CA ASN A 201 -3.78 0.17 15.58
C ASN A 201 -4.58 1.37 16.14
N SER A 202 -4.68 2.44 15.36
CA SER A 202 -5.43 3.65 15.71
C SER A 202 -6.92 3.47 15.43
N ASP A 203 -7.76 4.23 16.14
CA ASP A 203 -9.22 4.25 15.93
C ASP A 203 -9.55 4.51 14.45
N PRO A 204 -10.20 3.57 13.73
CA PRO A 204 -10.55 3.73 12.31
C PRO A 204 -11.32 5.02 12.00
N ALA A 205 -12.13 5.53 12.93
CA ALA A 205 -12.88 6.77 12.73
C ALA A 205 -11.97 8.00 12.54
N THR A 206 -10.73 7.93 13.06
CA THR A 206 -9.70 8.97 12.91
C THR A 206 -8.77 8.74 11.72
N GLN A 207 -8.99 7.68 10.94
CA GLN A 207 -8.07 7.22 9.89
C GLN A 207 -8.68 7.29 8.49
N MET A 208 -9.87 7.87 8.34
CA MET A 208 -10.54 8.03 7.05
C MET A 208 -9.64 8.79 6.07
N GLY A 209 -9.37 8.22 4.90
CA GLY A 209 -8.48 8.81 3.89
C GLY A 209 -7.00 8.45 4.06
N ILE A 210 -6.55 7.94 5.21
CA ILE A 210 -5.15 7.52 5.36
C ILE A 210 -4.91 6.26 4.54
N TRP A 211 -3.95 6.29 3.62
CA TRP A 211 -3.69 5.23 2.64
C TRP A 211 -2.20 4.86 2.55
N PRO A 212 -1.71 3.98 3.43
CA PRO A 212 -0.38 3.38 3.30
C PRO A 212 -0.29 2.40 2.13
N ALA A 213 0.82 2.44 1.39
CA ALA A 213 1.06 1.55 0.27
C ALA A 213 2.52 1.06 0.19
N PHE A 214 2.67 -0.20 -0.23
CA PHE A 214 3.92 -0.84 -0.65
C PHE A 214 3.69 -1.64 -1.93
N TRP A 215 4.36 -1.22 -2.99
CA TRP A 215 4.00 -1.58 -4.35
C TRP A 215 5.21 -1.53 -5.28
N SER A 216 5.02 -2.02 -6.50
CA SER A 216 6.04 -2.10 -7.53
C SER A 216 5.47 -1.67 -8.87
N MET A 217 6.26 -0.92 -9.65
CA MET A 217 5.88 -0.44 -10.98
C MET A 217 6.95 -0.78 -12.00
N GLY A 218 6.56 -1.00 -13.26
CA GLY A 218 7.51 -1.15 -14.36
C GLY A 218 8.44 0.05 -14.48
N SER A 219 9.75 -0.18 -14.47
CA SER A 219 10.71 0.90 -14.22
C SER A 219 10.82 1.93 -15.35
N SER A 220 10.36 1.57 -16.55
CA SER A 220 10.23 2.47 -17.70
C SER A 220 9.24 3.62 -17.46
N PHE A 221 8.36 3.52 -16.45
CA PHE A 221 7.45 4.60 -16.07
C PHE A 221 8.20 5.90 -15.76
N ARG A 222 9.41 5.84 -15.17
CA ARG A 222 10.23 7.05 -14.90
C ARG A 222 10.53 7.88 -16.16
N THR A 223 10.59 7.22 -17.32
CA THR A 223 10.86 7.87 -18.61
C THR A 223 9.58 8.16 -19.41
N ASN A 224 8.45 7.59 -19.01
CA ASN A 224 7.15 7.77 -19.64
C ASN A 224 6.04 7.69 -18.58
N VAL A 225 5.80 8.81 -17.91
CA VAL A 225 4.86 8.94 -16.78
C VAL A 225 3.38 8.85 -17.20
N THR A 226 3.10 8.63 -18.48
CA THR A 226 1.74 8.40 -19.00
C THR A 226 1.54 6.95 -19.46
N SER A 227 2.47 6.04 -19.13
CA SER A 227 2.45 4.64 -19.57
C SER A 227 1.62 3.70 -18.69
N TRP A 228 1.08 4.19 -17.57
CA TRP A 228 0.15 3.44 -16.74
C TRP A 228 -1.21 3.29 -17.43
N PRO A 229 -1.91 2.14 -17.32
CA PRO A 229 -1.55 0.93 -16.56
C PRO A 229 -0.68 -0.07 -17.35
N GLY A 230 -0.44 0.18 -18.64
CA GLY A 230 0.26 -0.74 -19.54
C GLY A 230 1.71 -1.06 -19.14
N VAL A 231 2.36 -0.20 -18.35
CA VAL A 231 3.71 -0.41 -17.80
C VAL A 231 3.78 -1.54 -16.77
N GLY A 232 2.63 -1.94 -16.20
CA GLY A 232 2.50 -2.96 -15.18
C GLY A 232 2.78 -2.44 -13.77
N GLU A 233 1.86 -2.74 -12.85
CA GLU A 233 1.93 -2.40 -11.44
C GLU A 233 1.44 -3.57 -10.57
N ILE A 234 2.11 -3.77 -9.44
CA ILE A 234 1.90 -4.88 -8.50
C ILE A 234 1.87 -4.30 -7.09
N ASP A 235 0.72 -4.34 -6.45
CA ASP A 235 0.51 -3.82 -5.11
C ASP A 235 0.56 -4.96 -4.10
N MET A 236 1.59 -4.93 -3.24
CA MET A 236 1.76 -5.95 -2.19
C MET A 236 1.04 -5.57 -0.91
N LEU A 237 0.86 -4.27 -0.68
CA LEU A 237 0.04 -3.74 0.40
C LEU A 237 -0.58 -2.42 -0.03
N GLU A 238 -1.90 -2.38 0.05
CA GLU A 238 -2.67 -1.15 0.22
C GLU A 238 -3.60 -1.33 1.41
N VAL A 239 -3.59 -0.37 2.32
CA VAL A 239 -4.55 -0.29 3.44
C VAL A 239 -5.21 1.09 3.36
N SER A 240 -6.49 1.19 3.71
CA SER A 240 -7.18 2.49 3.72
C SER A 240 -8.12 2.62 4.91
N ASN A 241 -8.47 3.86 5.29
CA ASN A 241 -9.53 4.15 6.27
C ASN A 241 -9.34 3.45 7.63
N GLY A 242 -8.10 3.12 7.98
CA GLY A 242 -7.75 2.42 9.21
C GLY A 242 -8.28 1.00 9.37
N VAL A 243 -8.75 0.34 8.30
CA VAL A 243 -9.26 -1.03 8.39
C VAL A 243 -8.13 -2.05 8.56
N GLY A 244 -8.43 -3.18 9.21
CA GLY A 244 -7.51 -4.33 9.37
C GLY A 244 -7.46 -5.25 8.15
N THR A 245 -7.48 -4.67 6.95
CA THR A 245 -7.55 -5.39 5.68
C THR A 245 -6.51 -4.84 4.74
N VAL A 246 -5.70 -5.71 4.15
CA VAL A 246 -4.81 -5.36 3.04
C VAL A 246 -5.47 -5.70 1.72
N PHE A 247 -5.30 -4.83 0.74
CA PHE A 247 -5.65 -5.06 -0.65
C PHE A 247 -4.37 -5.32 -1.45
N GLN A 248 -4.46 -6.32 -2.32
CA GLN A 248 -3.34 -6.81 -3.12
C GLN A 248 -3.82 -6.94 -4.55
N THR A 249 -3.19 -6.19 -5.44
CA THR A 249 -3.75 -5.88 -6.75
C THR A 249 -2.66 -5.98 -7.82
N ALA A 250 -3.06 -6.35 -9.03
CA ALA A 250 -2.26 -6.15 -10.23
C ALA A 250 -2.99 -5.20 -11.18
N HIS A 251 -2.25 -4.22 -11.68
CA HIS A 251 -2.69 -3.28 -12.70
C HIS A 251 -1.92 -3.51 -14.00
N CYS A 252 -2.66 -3.59 -15.10
CA CYS A 252 -2.10 -3.90 -16.42
C CYS A 252 -3.01 -3.47 -17.57
N GLY A 253 -2.49 -3.49 -18.79
CA GLY A 253 -3.33 -3.31 -19.97
C GLY A 253 -3.63 -1.85 -20.26
N VAL A 254 -4.92 -1.50 -20.33
CA VAL A 254 -5.40 -0.18 -20.74
C VAL A 254 -6.36 0.37 -19.70
N ILE A 255 -6.43 1.70 -19.62
CA ILE A 255 -7.37 2.42 -18.77
C ILE A 255 -8.83 2.09 -19.15
N ASP A 256 -9.75 2.20 -18.18
CA ASP A 256 -11.20 2.01 -18.36
C ASP A 256 -11.59 0.62 -18.89
N GLY A 257 -10.97 -0.42 -18.32
CA GLY A 257 -11.26 -1.83 -18.61
C GLY A 257 -9.99 -2.64 -18.86
N GLY A 258 -9.90 -3.23 -20.05
CA GLY A 258 -8.80 -4.13 -20.39
C GLY A 258 -8.78 -5.43 -19.57
N PRO A 259 -7.72 -6.25 -19.71
CA PRO A 259 -7.65 -7.55 -19.05
C PRO A 259 -7.54 -7.45 -17.52
N CYS A 260 -7.10 -6.31 -16.98
CA CYS A 260 -7.01 -6.06 -15.55
C CYS A 260 -8.20 -5.29 -14.96
N ASN A 261 -9.25 -4.98 -15.75
CA ASN A 261 -10.45 -4.25 -15.28
C ASN A 261 -10.12 -2.89 -14.61
N GLU A 262 -9.36 -2.07 -15.32
CA GLU A 262 -8.89 -0.78 -14.84
C GLU A 262 -10.02 0.25 -14.69
N LYS A 263 -10.00 1.11 -13.66
CA LYS A 263 -8.94 1.30 -12.65
C LYS A 263 -9.03 0.38 -11.42
N THR A 264 -9.90 -0.64 -11.42
CA THR A 264 -10.06 -1.50 -10.22
C THR A 264 -8.87 -2.46 -10.04
N GLY A 265 -8.27 -2.90 -11.15
CA GLY A 265 -7.23 -3.92 -11.12
C GLY A 265 -7.77 -5.31 -10.80
N LEU A 266 -6.91 -6.32 -10.93
CA LEU A 266 -7.19 -7.68 -10.47
C LEU A 266 -6.87 -7.78 -8.99
N SER A 267 -7.82 -7.34 -8.17
CA SER A 267 -7.62 -7.18 -6.73
C SER A 267 -8.08 -8.38 -5.90
N SER A 268 -7.50 -8.49 -4.72
CA SER A 268 -7.89 -9.39 -3.64
C SER A 268 -7.74 -8.69 -2.30
N SER A 269 -8.31 -9.27 -1.25
CA SER A 269 -8.11 -8.78 0.10
C SER A 269 -7.79 -9.90 1.08
N ALA A 270 -7.04 -9.55 2.13
CA ALA A 270 -6.69 -10.45 3.21
C ALA A 270 -6.66 -9.69 4.55
N GLU A 271 -6.72 -10.44 5.65
CA GLU A 271 -6.54 -9.88 6.98
C GLU A 271 -5.16 -9.24 7.13
N PHE A 272 -5.12 -8.04 7.69
CA PHE A 272 -3.89 -7.31 7.98
C PHE A 272 -3.92 -6.83 9.44
N PRO A 273 -3.26 -7.56 10.37
CA PRO A 273 -3.19 -7.15 11.76
C PRO A 273 -2.48 -5.80 11.92
N ARG A 274 -3.15 -4.81 12.53
CA ARG A 274 -2.57 -3.50 12.82
C ARG A 274 -1.81 -3.51 14.14
N GLY A 275 -0.91 -2.54 14.32
CA GLY A 275 -0.10 -2.37 15.54
C GLY A 275 1.07 -3.35 15.68
N GLN A 276 1.33 -4.19 14.67
CA GLN A 276 2.49 -5.08 14.63
C GLN A 276 3.09 -5.13 13.23
N PHE A 277 4.36 -5.55 13.14
CA PHE A 277 5.00 -5.79 11.85
C PHE A 277 4.42 -7.04 11.19
N VAL A 278 3.95 -6.88 9.96
CA VAL A 278 3.36 -7.91 9.11
C VAL A 278 4.22 -8.03 7.86
N LYS A 279 4.53 -9.27 7.47
CA LYS A 279 5.26 -9.53 6.23
C LYS A 279 4.29 -9.54 5.07
N VAL A 280 4.53 -8.71 4.06
CA VAL A 280 3.77 -8.65 2.82
C VAL A 280 4.69 -8.86 1.64
N ALA A 281 4.25 -9.64 0.65
CA ALA A 281 5.08 -9.95 -0.51
C ALA A 281 4.27 -10.27 -1.76
N CYS A 282 4.95 -10.17 -2.91
CA CYS A 282 4.52 -10.81 -4.16
C CYS A 282 5.70 -11.56 -4.78
N GLU A 283 5.43 -12.79 -5.22
CA GLU A 283 6.35 -13.63 -5.97
C GLU A 283 5.97 -13.64 -7.44
N VAL A 284 6.94 -13.29 -8.30
CA VAL A 284 6.90 -13.54 -9.73
C VAL A 284 7.54 -14.90 -9.98
N ASP A 285 6.74 -15.91 -10.35
CA ASP A 285 7.22 -17.25 -10.66
C ASP A 285 7.19 -17.48 -12.18
N ARG A 286 8.37 -17.41 -12.79
CA ARG A 286 8.60 -17.71 -14.20
C ARG A 286 9.17 -19.11 -14.41
N ALA A 287 9.55 -19.80 -13.34
CA ALA A 287 10.14 -21.13 -13.37
C ALA A 287 9.11 -22.18 -13.83
N ALA A 288 7.83 -22.00 -13.44
CA ALA A 288 6.75 -22.87 -13.89
C ALA A 288 6.51 -22.82 -15.42
N GLY A 289 6.93 -21.74 -16.09
CA GLY A 289 6.59 -21.50 -17.49
C GLY A 289 7.55 -22.09 -18.51
N GLY A 290 8.83 -22.29 -18.18
CA GLY A 290 9.82 -22.71 -19.19
C GLY A 290 9.87 -21.78 -20.41
N GLY A 291 9.51 -20.49 -20.24
CA GLY A 291 9.34 -19.51 -21.31
C GLY A 291 7.89 -19.26 -21.77
N ASP A 292 6.98 -20.21 -21.52
CA ASP A 292 5.54 -20.05 -21.80
C ASP A 292 4.89 -19.15 -20.75
N PHE A 293 4.49 -17.95 -21.18
CA PHE A 293 3.94 -16.93 -20.28
C PHE A 293 2.62 -17.37 -19.63
N ASN A 294 1.84 -18.24 -20.28
CA ASN A 294 0.55 -18.70 -19.77
C ASN A 294 0.67 -19.44 -18.44
N LYS A 295 1.84 -20.06 -18.21
CA LYS A 295 2.15 -20.86 -17.02
C LYS A 295 2.92 -20.08 -15.95
N GLU A 296 3.36 -18.87 -16.26
CA GLU A 296 3.96 -17.97 -15.26
C GLU A 296 2.86 -17.41 -14.37
N LYS A 297 3.22 -17.03 -13.14
CA LYS A 297 2.25 -16.53 -12.16
C LYS A 297 2.83 -15.45 -11.25
N LEU A 298 1.93 -14.61 -10.74
CA LEU A 298 2.13 -13.75 -9.59
C LEU A 298 1.41 -14.37 -8.39
N VAL A 299 2.05 -14.41 -7.23
CA VAL A 299 1.47 -14.92 -5.99
C VAL A 299 1.71 -13.93 -4.87
N TRP A 300 0.64 -13.42 -4.27
CA TRP A 300 0.72 -12.51 -3.14
C TRP A 300 0.68 -13.25 -1.82
N TYR A 301 1.28 -12.66 -0.79
CA TYR A 301 1.39 -13.24 0.53
C TYR A 301 1.14 -12.22 1.64
N VAL A 302 0.58 -12.72 2.75
CA VAL A 302 0.60 -12.08 4.06
C VAL A 302 1.12 -13.08 5.08
N ASN A 303 2.19 -12.75 5.81
CA ASN A 303 2.88 -13.65 6.74
C ASN A 303 3.18 -15.03 6.13
N ASP A 304 3.72 -15.03 4.90
CA ASP A 304 4.04 -16.21 4.10
C ASP A 304 2.85 -17.12 3.73
N ARG A 305 1.61 -16.68 3.98
CA ARG A 305 0.41 -17.36 3.52
C ARG A 305 -0.03 -16.77 2.18
N PRO A 306 -0.19 -17.57 1.12
CA PRO A 306 -0.65 -17.08 -0.16
C PRO A 306 -2.10 -16.58 -0.07
N THR A 307 -2.39 -15.45 -0.71
CA THR A 307 -3.69 -14.76 -0.64
C THR A 307 -4.38 -14.70 -2.00
N LYS A 308 -3.62 -14.43 -3.06
CA LYS A 308 -4.09 -14.39 -4.44
C LYS A 308 -3.02 -14.95 -5.37
N THR A 309 -3.47 -15.58 -6.44
CA THR A 309 -2.63 -15.94 -7.58
C THR A 309 -3.27 -15.37 -8.83
N ILE A 310 -2.44 -14.78 -9.69
CA ILE A 310 -2.79 -14.36 -11.05
C ILE A 310 -1.84 -15.05 -12.00
N THR A 311 -2.36 -15.63 -13.07
CA THR A 311 -1.55 -16.34 -14.08
C THR A 311 -1.45 -15.53 -15.36
N GLY A 312 -0.40 -15.77 -16.16
CA GLY A 312 -0.34 -15.19 -17.50
C GLY A 312 -1.49 -15.61 -18.39
N GLN A 313 -2.02 -16.82 -18.18
CA GLN A 313 -3.25 -17.28 -18.85
C GLN A 313 -4.47 -16.45 -18.48
N GLU A 314 -4.62 -16.04 -17.21
CA GLU A 314 -5.71 -15.16 -16.75
C GLU A 314 -5.63 -13.77 -17.40
N ILE A 315 -4.42 -13.21 -17.55
CA ILE A 315 -4.22 -11.95 -18.29
C ILE A 315 -4.53 -12.13 -19.78
N GLY A 316 -4.17 -13.28 -20.37
CA GLY A 316 -4.51 -13.65 -21.74
C GLY A 316 -3.77 -12.85 -22.84
N ASP A 317 -2.88 -11.94 -22.47
CA ASP A 317 -2.10 -11.11 -23.38
C ASP A 317 -0.61 -11.13 -23.01
N ALA A 318 0.22 -11.56 -23.96
CA ALA A 318 1.65 -11.73 -23.75
C ALA A 318 2.40 -10.40 -23.55
N ALA A 319 1.96 -9.31 -24.18
CA ALA A 319 2.62 -8.02 -24.06
C ALA A 319 2.35 -7.39 -22.69
N PHE A 320 1.11 -7.46 -22.22
CA PHE A 320 0.77 -6.98 -20.87
C PHE A 320 1.39 -7.86 -19.79
N TRP A 321 1.40 -9.18 -19.96
CA TRP A 321 2.13 -10.07 -19.06
C TRP A 321 3.63 -9.77 -19.03
N ASN A 322 4.24 -9.48 -20.20
CA ASN A 322 5.65 -9.12 -20.26
C ASN A 322 5.95 -7.87 -19.42
N ASN A 323 5.12 -6.83 -19.51
CA ASN A 323 5.30 -5.63 -18.71
C ASN A 323 5.04 -5.87 -17.22
N LEU A 324 4.08 -6.72 -16.88
CA LEU A 324 3.76 -7.02 -15.49
C LEU A 324 4.83 -7.88 -14.80
N ALA A 325 5.36 -8.92 -15.48
CA ALA A 325 6.19 -9.96 -14.84
C ALA A 325 7.64 -10.03 -15.32
N ARG A 326 7.97 -9.51 -16.51
CA ARG A 326 9.26 -9.79 -17.18
C ARG A 326 10.17 -8.59 -17.39
N THR A 327 9.64 -7.36 -17.37
CA THR A 327 10.44 -6.13 -17.46
C THR A 327 11.00 -5.70 -16.10
N PRO A 328 12.05 -4.86 -16.07
CA PRO A 328 12.57 -4.29 -14.83
C PRO A 328 11.49 -3.58 -14.00
N LYS A 329 11.67 -3.65 -12.68
CA LYS A 329 10.73 -3.15 -11.67
C LYS A 329 11.45 -2.24 -10.69
N MET A 330 10.72 -1.26 -10.20
CA MET A 330 11.09 -0.41 -9.08
C MET A 330 10.14 -0.64 -7.91
N MET A 331 10.61 -0.49 -6.67
CA MET A 331 9.76 -0.54 -5.48
C MET A 331 9.37 0.86 -5.03
N LEU A 332 8.16 1.01 -4.51
CA LEU A 332 7.63 2.26 -3.99
C LEU A 332 7.05 2.08 -2.59
N LEU A 333 7.17 3.14 -1.79
CA LEU A 333 6.58 3.27 -0.45
C LEU A 333 5.98 4.67 -0.30
N ASN A 334 4.74 4.76 0.18
CA ASN A 334 4.11 6.04 0.51
C ASN A 334 2.99 5.88 1.54
N VAL A 335 2.57 7.01 2.09
CA VAL A 335 1.27 7.14 2.75
C VAL A 335 0.52 8.29 2.10
N ALA A 336 -0.45 7.97 1.24
CA ALA A 336 -1.36 8.94 0.65
C ALA A 336 -2.43 9.40 1.66
N VAL A 337 -3.08 10.52 1.36
CA VAL A 337 -4.21 11.07 2.12
C VAL A 337 -5.35 11.42 1.18
N GLY A 338 -6.52 10.82 1.43
CA GLY A 338 -7.69 10.93 0.57
C GLY A 338 -7.51 10.18 -0.75
N GLY A 339 -8.29 10.57 -1.76
CA GLY A 339 -8.21 10.00 -3.10
C GLY A 339 -9.27 8.95 -3.40
N GLU A 340 -9.30 8.52 -4.66
CA GLU A 340 -10.33 7.66 -5.24
C GLU A 340 -10.48 6.34 -4.46
N PHE A 341 -9.38 5.74 -4.01
CA PHE A 341 -9.41 4.45 -3.33
C PHE A 341 -10.02 4.53 -1.91
N PRO A 342 -9.53 5.37 -0.97
CA PRO A 342 -10.18 5.55 0.32
C PRO A 342 -11.62 6.04 0.22
N ASP A 343 -11.93 6.93 -0.74
CA ASP A 343 -13.28 7.42 -1.00
C ASP A 343 -14.23 6.27 -1.40
N ALA A 344 -13.80 5.43 -2.34
CA ALA A 344 -14.58 4.29 -2.81
C ALA A 344 -14.83 3.27 -1.69
N LYS A 345 -13.83 3.01 -0.83
CA LYS A 345 -13.99 2.12 0.33
C LYS A 345 -14.91 2.71 1.41
N ALA A 346 -14.94 4.04 1.55
CA ALA A 346 -15.79 4.72 2.51
C ALA A 346 -17.23 4.93 1.99
N GLY A 347 -17.43 5.00 0.68
CA GLY A 347 -18.68 5.47 0.07
C GLY A 347 -18.92 6.97 0.23
N SER A 348 -17.90 7.73 0.62
CA SER A 348 -17.95 9.18 0.88
C SER A 348 -16.59 9.81 0.70
N LYS A 349 -16.52 11.14 0.60
CA LYS A 349 -15.25 11.87 0.53
C LYS A 349 -14.44 11.76 1.82
N THR A 350 -13.15 11.52 1.65
CA THR A 350 -12.13 11.42 2.69
C THR A 350 -10.92 12.31 2.33
N PRO A 351 -10.11 12.76 3.29
CA PRO A 351 -10.26 12.58 4.74
C PRO A 351 -11.45 13.33 5.33
N THR A 352 -11.85 12.95 6.54
CA THR A 352 -12.90 13.65 7.31
C THR A 352 -12.29 14.69 8.25
N ALA A 353 -13.13 15.56 8.83
CA ALA A 353 -12.69 16.51 9.85
C ALA A 353 -12.04 15.82 11.07
N ALA A 354 -12.44 14.59 11.38
CA ALA A 354 -11.89 13.78 12.48
C ALA A 354 -10.57 13.07 12.11
N THR A 355 -10.15 13.10 10.85
CA THR A 355 -8.95 12.39 10.41
C THR A 355 -7.69 13.03 10.98
N VAL A 356 -6.83 12.23 11.59
CA VAL A 356 -5.58 12.69 12.21
C VAL A 356 -4.38 12.30 11.35
N GLY A 357 -3.29 13.05 11.49
CA GLY A 357 -1.97 12.68 10.97
C GLY A 357 -1.04 12.25 12.10
N GLY A 358 0.26 12.36 11.87
CA GLY A 358 1.28 12.06 12.85
C GLY A 358 1.44 10.56 13.06
N GLU A 359 1.99 10.20 14.22
CA GLU A 359 2.35 8.82 14.57
C GLU A 359 1.17 7.84 14.52
N GLN A 360 -0.05 8.32 14.74
CA GLN A 360 -1.27 7.50 14.67
C GLN A 360 -1.61 7.04 13.24
N SER A 361 -1.09 7.74 12.23
CA SER A 361 -1.42 7.54 10.82
C SER A 361 -0.20 7.18 9.97
N ARG A 362 0.94 6.90 10.62
CA ARG A 362 2.19 6.56 9.93
C ARG A 362 2.19 5.14 9.38
N MET A 363 3.10 4.88 8.45
CA MET A 363 3.55 3.54 8.09
C MET A 363 4.98 3.36 8.58
N GLU A 364 5.26 2.26 9.26
CA GLU A 364 6.62 1.85 9.60
C GLU A 364 7.06 0.65 8.78
N VAL A 365 8.30 0.67 8.31
CA VAL A 365 8.90 -0.36 7.46
C VAL A 365 10.18 -0.83 8.12
N LYS A 366 10.17 -2.09 8.58
CA LYS A 366 11.33 -2.72 9.22
C LYS A 366 12.40 -3.11 8.21
N TYR A 367 11.97 -3.57 7.04
CA TYR A 367 12.86 -3.78 5.90
C TYR A 367 12.07 -3.82 4.59
N VAL A 368 12.77 -3.59 3.48
CA VAL A 368 12.35 -3.96 2.12
C VAL A 368 13.43 -4.87 1.54
N ALA A 369 13.04 -5.95 0.89
CA ALA A 369 13.96 -6.88 0.26
C ALA A 369 13.40 -7.44 -1.04
N VAL A 370 14.29 -7.70 -1.99
CA VAL A 370 14.00 -8.44 -3.21
C VAL A 370 14.93 -9.64 -3.29
N TYR A 371 14.35 -10.82 -3.50
CA TYR A 371 15.05 -12.09 -3.58
C TYR A 371 14.94 -12.68 -4.97
N SER A 372 15.93 -13.47 -5.38
CA SER A 372 15.93 -14.14 -6.68
C SER A 372 16.54 -15.55 -6.61
N THR A 373 16.09 -16.44 -7.50
CA THR A 373 16.64 -17.80 -7.69
C THR A 373 17.91 -17.82 -8.52
#